data_AF-A0A2H9RQB4-F1
#
_entry.id   AF-A0A2H9RQB4-F1
#
_cell.length_a   1.000
_cell.length_b   1.000
_cell.length_c   1.000
_cell.angle_alpha   90.00
_cell.angle_beta   90.00
_cell.angle_gamma   90.00
#
_symmetry.space_group_name_H-M   'P 1'
#
loop_
_entity.id
_entity.type
_entity.pdbx_description
1 polymer ?
#
loop_
_entity_poly.entity_id
_entity_poly.type
_entity_poly.pdbx_seq_one_letter_code
_entity_poly.pdbx_strand_id
1 'polypeptide(L)'
;MLGYELFSINKESSANNPRGGSQPIKKIFFQKGTVTLDKDLEEYTTEYLEKTKQLQDWLQMPLNTIDKKELNLPDMRVGFAQPSPYVEVYGSVKTNKNSESILSITIGKKPNIIEYSLSVHTKEITQNKNSKVKLKIDNKNYFLKDNNLFSSYIESDLLDKEGTINNDAFEIISRKFLEYAITRPCNLTKQGNLSFRIYILPNDSEIKIIEKETITESDSFLDYFGNLSSDYASTPTTTTKFLSYDDKAFTINCKQKRDFYKNLGIGKESLQKIFRPKEKTFNISGLEWTFVDLFDNNHKFKNTGKGILTQIYENYKTLSKGGYNEQVNLKILCVRVNQAKQELLIDENLTMKQMSKMFSKIDETKIPFSAFEVLIDKSNKNPLWNT
;
A
#
# COMPACT_ATOMS: atom_id res chain seq x y z
N MET A 1 19.21 -8.28 11.10
CA MET A 1 19.32 -8.82 9.73
C MET A 1 18.18 -8.40 8.81
N LEU A 2 16.91 -8.37 9.27
CA LEU A 2 15.75 -8.07 8.42
C LEU A 2 15.88 -6.79 7.56
N GLY A 3 16.48 -5.72 8.09
CA GLY A 3 16.69 -4.48 7.33
C GLY A 3 17.53 -4.67 6.07
N TYR A 4 18.61 -5.46 6.16
CA TYR A 4 19.48 -5.81 5.04
C TYR A 4 18.80 -6.74 4.04
N GLU A 5 18.02 -7.72 4.53
CA GLU A 5 17.27 -8.61 3.66
C GLU A 5 16.20 -7.83 2.87
N LEU A 6 15.45 -6.94 3.53
CA LEU A 6 14.49 -6.09 2.86
C LEU A 6 15.14 -5.12 1.88
N PHE A 7 16.27 -4.51 2.24
CA PHE A 7 17.08 -3.73 1.30
C PHE A 7 17.44 -4.58 0.07
N SER A 8 17.99 -5.78 0.29
CA SER A 8 18.44 -6.66 -0.79
C SER A 8 17.30 -7.11 -1.71
N ILE A 9 16.11 -7.35 -1.14
CA ILE A 9 14.89 -7.70 -1.88
C ILE A 9 14.42 -6.52 -2.75
N ASN A 10 14.54 -5.29 -2.26
CA ASN A 10 13.93 -4.10 -2.88
C ASN A 10 14.93 -3.17 -3.59
N LYS A 11 16.24 -3.41 -3.54
CA LYS A 11 17.25 -2.46 -4.02
C LYS A 11 16.99 -2.03 -5.48
N GLU A 12 16.61 -2.98 -6.34
CA GLU A 12 16.24 -2.74 -7.75
C GLU A 12 14.76 -2.35 -7.94
N SER A 13 13.93 -2.45 -6.89
CA SER A 13 12.50 -2.18 -7.00
C SER A 13 12.24 -0.69 -7.24
N SER A 14 11.45 -0.41 -8.27
CA SER A 14 10.88 0.90 -8.54
C SER A 14 9.43 1.04 -8.03
N ALA A 15 8.91 -0.02 -7.40
CA ALA A 15 7.54 -0.07 -6.88
C ALA A 15 7.30 1.03 -5.83
N ASN A 16 6.13 1.62 -5.88
CA ASN A 16 5.69 2.52 -4.84
C ASN A 16 5.38 1.73 -3.55
N ASN A 17 5.76 2.28 -2.40
CA ASN A 17 5.53 1.66 -1.10
C ASN A 17 4.49 2.47 -0.28
N PRO A 18 3.18 2.18 -0.45
CA PRO A 18 2.14 2.94 0.21
C PRO A 18 2.12 2.69 1.73
N ARG A 19 1.68 3.71 2.49
CA ARG A 19 1.48 3.61 3.95
C ARG A 19 0.41 2.56 4.38
N GLY A 20 -0.35 2.04 3.42
CA GLY A 20 -1.41 1.04 3.62
C GLY A 20 -1.13 -0.29 2.91
N GLY A 21 -2.17 -1.11 2.75
CA GLY A 21 -2.10 -2.30 1.89
C GLY A 21 -2.07 -1.93 0.41
N SER A 22 -1.77 -2.94 -0.42
CA SER A 22 -2.00 -2.85 -1.86
C SER A 22 -3.51 -2.73 -2.11
N GLN A 23 -3.93 -1.73 -2.88
CA GLN A 23 -5.33 -1.50 -3.23
C GLN A 23 -5.42 -0.77 -4.58
N PRO A 24 -6.55 -0.93 -5.30
CA PRO A 24 -6.83 -0.17 -6.51
C PRO A 24 -6.96 1.33 -6.22
N ILE A 25 -6.45 2.15 -7.14
CA ILE A 25 -6.54 3.60 -7.07
C ILE A 25 -6.86 4.21 -8.43
N LYS A 26 -7.45 5.41 -8.44
CA LYS A 26 -7.63 6.24 -9.65
C LYS A 26 -7.16 7.67 -9.36
N LYS A 27 -6.50 8.31 -10.30
CA LYS A 27 -6.28 9.77 -10.22
C LYS A 27 -7.39 10.49 -10.98
N ILE A 28 -7.78 11.64 -10.49
CA ILE A 28 -8.71 12.55 -11.18
C ILE A 28 -8.08 13.93 -11.17
N PHE A 29 -8.04 14.57 -12.32
CA PHE A 29 -7.53 15.92 -12.47
C PHE A 29 -8.70 16.90 -12.48
N PHE A 30 -8.62 17.93 -11.63
CA PHE A 30 -9.63 18.97 -11.51
C PHE A 30 -9.04 20.37 -11.60
N GLN A 31 -9.56 21.15 -12.54
CA GLN A 31 -9.18 22.55 -12.71
C GLN A 31 -10.39 23.39 -13.09
N LYS A 32 -10.83 24.27 -12.16
CA LYS A 32 -11.86 25.29 -12.39
C LYS A 32 -13.11 24.74 -13.10
N GLY A 33 -13.70 23.69 -12.54
CA GLY A 33 -14.90 23.03 -13.07
C GLY A 33 -14.64 21.98 -14.16
N THR A 34 -13.43 21.89 -14.70
CA THR A 34 -13.06 20.83 -15.66
C THR A 34 -12.58 19.60 -14.91
N VAL A 35 -13.15 18.42 -15.25
CA VAL A 35 -12.74 17.13 -14.68
C VAL A 35 -12.21 16.22 -15.79
N THR A 36 -10.98 15.73 -15.61
CA THR A 36 -10.36 14.73 -16.48
C THR A 36 -10.04 13.50 -15.64
N LEU A 37 -10.51 12.33 -16.09
CA LEU A 37 -10.11 11.06 -15.49
C LEU A 37 -8.73 10.69 -16.04
N ASP A 38 -7.89 10.16 -15.15
CA ASP A 38 -6.57 9.69 -15.50
C ASP A 38 -6.61 8.45 -16.39
N LYS A 39 -5.45 8.14 -16.99
CA LYS A 39 -5.18 7.05 -17.92
C LYS A 39 -5.82 5.71 -17.55
N ASP A 40 -6.04 4.88 -18.56
CA ASP A 40 -6.59 3.54 -18.37
C ASP A 40 -5.56 2.58 -17.77
N LEU A 41 -6.03 1.43 -17.26
CA LEU A 41 -5.19 0.50 -16.50
C LEU A 41 -4.02 0.01 -17.34
N GLU A 42 -4.28 -0.31 -18.61
CA GLU A 42 -3.29 -0.85 -19.55
C GLU A 42 -2.12 0.10 -19.80
N GLU A 43 -2.32 1.41 -19.64
CA GLU A 43 -1.25 2.41 -19.75
C GLU A 43 -0.32 2.42 -18.53
N TYR A 44 -0.78 1.88 -17.40
CA TYR A 44 0.03 1.74 -16.18
C TYR A 44 0.67 0.36 -16.07
N THR A 45 -0.13 -0.69 -16.25
CA THR A 45 0.28 -2.06 -15.98
C THR A 45 -0.77 -3.05 -16.46
N THR A 46 -0.36 -4.29 -16.70
CA THR A 46 -1.26 -5.44 -16.87
C THR A 46 -1.43 -6.23 -15.56
N GLU A 47 -0.93 -5.71 -14.44
CA GLU A 47 -0.98 -6.38 -13.15
C GLU A 47 -2.32 -6.22 -12.43
N TYR A 48 -2.79 -7.34 -11.88
CA TYR A 48 -4.03 -7.41 -11.11
C TYR A 48 -3.79 -8.00 -9.73
N LEU A 49 -4.48 -7.46 -8.73
CA LEU A 49 -4.66 -8.15 -7.47
C LEU A 49 -5.91 -9.03 -7.59
N GLU A 50 -5.75 -10.35 -7.46
CA GLU A 50 -6.83 -11.34 -7.68
C GLU A 50 -8.14 -10.97 -6.98
N LYS A 51 -8.05 -10.49 -5.73
CA LYS A 51 -9.21 -10.06 -4.92
C LYS A 51 -9.99 -8.90 -5.54
N THR A 52 -9.30 -7.97 -6.21
CA THR A 52 -9.87 -6.73 -6.76
C THR A 52 -9.85 -6.68 -8.28
N LYS A 53 -9.51 -7.79 -8.96
CA LYS A 53 -9.39 -7.86 -10.41
C LYS A 53 -10.62 -7.29 -11.13
N GLN A 54 -11.82 -7.76 -10.78
CA GLN A 54 -13.08 -7.28 -11.36
C GLN A 54 -13.29 -5.76 -11.17
N LEU A 55 -12.84 -5.20 -10.04
CA LEU A 55 -12.93 -3.76 -9.78
C LEU A 55 -11.90 -2.97 -10.59
N GLN A 56 -10.68 -3.50 -10.70
CA GLN A 56 -9.61 -2.92 -11.52
C GLN A 56 -10.02 -2.91 -13.00
N ASP A 57 -10.61 -3.99 -13.50
CA ASP A 57 -11.14 -4.09 -14.87
C ASP A 57 -12.28 -3.09 -15.09
N TRP A 58 -13.26 -3.08 -14.19
CA TRP A 58 -14.44 -2.23 -14.34
C TRP A 58 -14.11 -0.74 -14.30
N LEU A 59 -13.26 -0.30 -13.37
CA LEU A 59 -12.98 1.13 -13.16
C LEU A 59 -11.60 1.58 -13.68
N GLN A 60 -10.84 0.68 -14.32
CA GLN A 60 -9.48 0.92 -14.85
C GLN A 60 -8.56 1.53 -13.80
N MET A 61 -8.39 0.79 -12.71
CA MET A 61 -7.65 1.25 -11.55
C MET A 61 -6.34 0.48 -11.41
N PRO A 62 -5.17 1.11 -11.57
CA PRO A 62 -3.91 0.48 -11.17
C PRO A 62 -3.85 0.27 -9.66
N LEU A 63 -2.90 -0.55 -9.22
CA LEU A 63 -2.57 -0.68 -7.81
C LEU A 63 -1.73 0.52 -7.35
N ASN A 64 -1.87 0.91 -6.09
CA ASN A 64 -1.00 1.91 -5.46
C ASN A 64 0.47 1.48 -5.28
N THR A 65 0.82 0.27 -5.71
CA THR A 65 2.18 -0.31 -5.66
C THR A 65 2.87 -0.34 -7.02
N ILE A 66 2.26 0.20 -8.08
CA ILE A 66 2.93 0.33 -9.39
C ILE A 66 4.18 1.22 -9.29
N ASP A 67 4.95 1.30 -10.38
CA ASP A 67 6.15 2.14 -10.48
C ASP A 67 5.91 3.57 -9.96
N LYS A 68 6.81 4.03 -9.08
CA LYS A 68 6.69 5.33 -8.41
C LYS A 68 6.70 6.51 -9.39
N LYS A 69 7.46 6.42 -10.50
CA LYS A 69 7.54 7.46 -11.53
C LYS A 69 6.24 7.52 -12.32
N GLU A 70 5.72 6.38 -12.76
CA GLU A 70 4.44 6.30 -13.47
C GLU A 70 3.28 6.78 -12.60
N LEU A 71 3.28 6.38 -11.32
CA LEU A 71 2.21 6.76 -10.42
C LEU A 71 2.18 8.27 -10.14
N ASN A 72 3.36 8.91 -10.03
CA ASN A 72 3.52 10.33 -9.72
C ASN A 72 2.72 10.77 -8.47
N LEU A 73 2.76 9.95 -7.41
CA LEU A 73 2.15 10.26 -6.10
C LEU A 73 3.17 10.02 -4.97
N PRO A 74 4.29 10.75 -4.93
CA PRO A 74 5.28 10.55 -3.89
C PRO A 74 4.70 10.91 -2.49
N ASP A 75 4.94 10.10 -1.47
CA ASP A 75 4.40 10.32 -0.12
C ASP A 75 5.47 10.06 0.94
N MET A 76 5.91 11.12 1.63
CA MET A 76 6.91 11.04 2.70
C MET A 76 6.32 10.88 4.10
N ARG A 77 4.99 10.69 4.23
CA ARG A 77 4.37 10.56 5.55
C ARG A 77 4.84 9.27 6.23
N VAL A 78 5.41 9.42 7.42
CA VAL A 78 5.81 8.31 8.32
C VAL A 78 4.71 7.95 9.33
N GLY A 79 3.55 8.61 9.29
CA GLY A 79 2.42 8.28 10.17
C GLY A 79 1.08 8.87 9.73
N PHE A 80 -0.01 8.20 10.11
CA PHE A 80 -1.41 8.56 9.75
C PHE A 80 -1.86 9.94 10.25
N ALA A 81 -1.21 10.47 11.30
CA ALA A 81 -1.54 11.77 11.86
C ALA A 81 -0.93 12.94 11.08
N GLN A 82 0.06 12.71 10.21
CA GLN A 82 0.67 13.77 9.40
C GLN A 82 -0.31 14.24 8.31
N PRO A 83 -0.33 15.56 7.99
CA PRO A 83 -1.12 16.09 6.89
C PRO A 83 -0.87 15.33 5.59
N SER A 84 -1.93 15.08 4.82
CA SER A 84 -1.84 14.44 3.51
C SER A 84 -1.33 15.41 2.45
N PRO A 85 -0.41 15.04 1.55
CA PRO A 85 -0.16 15.86 0.36
C PRO A 85 -1.39 15.97 -0.55
N TYR A 86 -2.22 14.91 -0.59
CA TYR A 86 -3.28 14.75 -1.58
C TYR A 86 -4.67 14.87 -0.97
N VAL A 87 -5.62 15.35 -1.78
CA VAL A 87 -7.05 15.20 -1.54
C VAL A 87 -7.43 13.73 -1.79
N GLU A 88 -7.54 12.97 -0.71
CA GLU A 88 -7.87 11.54 -0.72
C GLU A 88 -9.39 11.31 -0.58
N VAL A 89 -9.98 10.64 -1.56
CA VAL A 89 -11.38 10.18 -1.54
C VAL A 89 -11.41 8.66 -1.36
N TYR A 90 -12.28 8.21 -0.46
CA TYR A 90 -12.41 6.79 -0.10
C TYR A 90 -13.54 6.17 -0.90
N GLY A 91 -13.22 5.10 -1.61
CA GLY A 91 -14.17 4.37 -2.43
C GLY A 91 -14.49 2.99 -1.87
N SER A 92 -15.74 2.56 -2.03
CA SER A 92 -16.14 1.18 -1.75
C SER A 92 -17.18 0.68 -2.74
N VAL A 93 -17.15 -0.63 -3.02
CA VAL A 93 -18.20 -1.33 -3.75
C VAL A 93 -18.72 -2.45 -2.88
N LYS A 94 -20.02 -2.39 -2.56
CA LYS A 94 -20.71 -3.43 -1.81
C LYS A 94 -21.63 -4.17 -2.75
N THR A 95 -21.41 -5.47 -2.90
CA THR A 95 -22.27 -6.37 -3.68
C THR A 95 -23.04 -7.25 -2.71
N ASN A 96 -24.37 -7.24 -2.82
CA ASN A 96 -25.25 -8.05 -1.98
C ASN A 96 -25.40 -9.48 -2.53
N LYS A 97 -26.21 -10.31 -1.84
CA LYS A 97 -26.47 -11.70 -2.25
C LYS A 97 -27.17 -11.82 -3.60
N ASN A 98 -27.90 -10.79 -4.02
CA ASN A 98 -28.62 -10.73 -5.29
C ASN A 98 -27.74 -10.16 -6.42
N SER A 99 -26.42 -10.01 -6.19
CA SER A 99 -25.46 -9.39 -7.11
C SER A 99 -25.75 -7.91 -7.42
N GLU A 100 -26.61 -7.26 -6.64
CA GLU A 100 -26.79 -5.81 -6.74
C GLU A 100 -25.61 -5.13 -6.07
N SER A 101 -24.98 -4.22 -6.80
CA SER A 101 -23.77 -3.54 -6.38
C SER A 101 -24.04 -2.06 -6.16
N ILE A 102 -23.55 -1.53 -5.04
CA ILE A 102 -23.54 -0.10 -4.74
C ILE A 102 -22.09 0.36 -4.71
N LEU A 103 -21.75 1.28 -5.61
CA LEU A 103 -20.46 1.99 -5.65
C LEU A 103 -20.62 3.30 -4.89
N SER A 104 -19.84 3.48 -3.83
CA SER A 104 -19.86 4.70 -3.01
C SER A 104 -18.48 5.34 -2.98
N ILE A 105 -18.44 6.66 -3.12
CA ILE A 105 -17.26 7.49 -2.91
C ILE A 105 -17.53 8.52 -1.82
N THR A 106 -16.55 8.73 -0.96
CA THR A 106 -16.74 9.44 0.30
C THR A 106 -15.53 10.29 0.64
N ILE A 107 -15.78 11.51 1.09
CA ILE A 107 -14.75 12.41 1.62
C ILE A 107 -15.15 12.91 3.01
N GLY A 108 -14.16 13.07 3.88
CA GLY A 108 -14.37 13.49 5.27
C GLY A 108 -14.54 12.34 6.26
N LYS A 109 -14.96 12.67 7.48
CA LYS A 109 -15.15 11.72 8.59
C LYS A 109 -16.37 12.17 9.40
N LYS A 110 -17.15 11.21 9.90
CA LYS A 110 -18.32 11.51 10.74
C LYS A 110 -17.97 12.49 11.89
N PRO A 111 -18.81 13.50 12.16
CA PRO A 111 -20.11 13.77 11.53
C PRO A 111 -20.02 14.46 10.16
N ASN A 112 -18.87 15.04 9.81
CA ASN A 112 -18.69 15.83 8.60
C ASN A 112 -18.22 14.97 7.42
N ILE A 113 -19.20 14.42 6.68
CA ILE A 113 -18.98 13.54 5.55
C ILE A 113 -19.83 13.99 4.34
N ILE A 114 -19.25 13.83 3.16
CA ILE A 114 -19.99 13.94 1.88
C ILE A 114 -19.83 12.60 1.18
N GLU A 115 -20.95 12.02 0.76
CA GLU A 115 -21.01 10.72 0.11
C GLU A 115 -21.85 10.80 -1.15
N TYR A 116 -21.32 10.22 -2.24
CA TYR A 116 -22.05 9.95 -3.47
C TYR A 116 -22.08 8.45 -3.70
N SER A 117 -23.25 7.91 -4.03
CA SER A 117 -23.44 6.49 -4.28
C SER A 117 -24.16 6.24 -5.59
N LEU A 118 -23.68 5.27 -6.36
CA LEU A 118 -24.30 4.74 -7.57
C LEU A 118 -24.86 3.35 -7.28
N SER A 119 -26.17 3.19 -7.48
CA SER A 119 -26.78 1.87 -7.66
C SER A 119 -26.42 1.39 -9.05
N VAL A 120 -25.57 0.35 -9.17
CA VAL A 120 -25.10 -0.14 -10.48
C VAL A 120 -26.24 -0.70 -11.31
N HIS A 121 -27.26 -1.28 -10.64
CA HIS A 121 -28.42 -1.87 -11.31
C HIS A 121 -29.37 -0.81 -11.86
N THR A 122 -29.79 0.16 -11.03
CA THR A 122 -30.75 1.20 -11.44
C THR A 122 -30.08 2.37 -12.15
N LYS A 123 -28.74 2.46 -12.10
CA LYS A 123 -27.92 3.60 -12.57
C LYS A 123 -28.24 4.91 -11.87
N GLU A 124 -28.93 4.86 -10.73
CA GLU A 124 -29.30 6.03 -9.95
C GLU A 124 -28.14 6.48 -9.08
N ILE A 125 -27.88 7.79 -9.11
CA ILE A 125 -26.89 8.45 -8.26
C ILE A 125 -27.63 9.13 -7.10
N THR A 126 -27.23 8.79 -5.88
CA THR A 126 -27.71 9.40 -4.64
C THR A 126 -26.58 10.18 -3.97
N GLN A 127 -26.95 11.19 -3.19
CA GLN A 127 -25.99 12.03 -2.48
C GLN A 127 -26.42 12.25 -1.03
N ASN A 128 -25.45 12.33 -0.13
CA ASN A 128 -25.62 12.74 1.25
C ASN A 128 -24.65 13.90 1.53
N LYS A 129 -25.16 15.13 1.44
CA LYS A 129 -24.41 16.37 1.67
C LYS A 129 -24.80 16.94 3.03
N ASN A 130 -24.05 16.61 4.08
CA ASN A 130 -24.42 17.08 5.42
C ASN A 130 -23.35 17.93 6.13
N SER A 131 -22.35 18.47 5.43
CA SER A 131 -21.30 19.21 6.14
C SER A 131 -20.30 19.97 5.27
N LYS A 132 -19.63 20.94 5.91
CA LYS A 132 -18.33 21.47 5.47
C LYS A 132 -17.23 20.48 5.87
N VAL A 133 -16.50 19.95 4.89
CA VAL A 133 -15.43 18.98 5.14
C VAL A 133 -14.08 19.68 5.07
N LYS A 134 -13.44 19.87 6.23
CA LYS A 134 -12.08 20.38 6.33
C LYS A 134 -11.06 19.24 6.23
N LEU A 135 -10.14 19.35 5.28
CA LEU A 135 -9.09 18.37 5.04
C LEU A 135 -7.78 18.81 5.72
N LYS A 136 -7.01 17.83 6.20
CA LYS A 136 -5.68 18.07 6.75
C LYS A 136 -4.65 17.87 5.64
N ILE A 137 -4.42 18.91 4.83
CA ILE A 137 -3.49 18.87 3.70
C ILE A 137 -2.13 19.48 4.07
N ASP A 138 -1.04 18.93 3.55
CA ASP A 138 0.31 19.47 3.67
C ASP A 138 0.45 20.70 2.76
N ASN A 139 0.79 21.85 3.35
CA ASN A 139 0.93 23.12 2.66
C ASN A 139 2.37 23.62 2.56
N LYS A 140 3.36 22.73 2.71
CA LYS A 140 4.78 23.13 2.76
C LYS A 140 5.70 22.28 1.90
N ASN A 141 5.48 20.97 1.87
CA ASN A 141 6.53 20.05 1.42
C ASN A 141 6.33 19.55 -0.02
N TYR A 142 5.19 19.80 -0.66
CA TYR A 142 4.85 19.25 -1.97
C TYR A 142 4.58 20.37 -2.98
N PHE A 143 5.14 20.23 -4.18
CA PHE A 143 5.11 21.23 -5.23
C PHE A 143 4.68 20.61 -6.55
N LEU A 144 3.87 21.37 -7.28
CA LEU A 144 3.43 21.06 -8.63
C LEU A 144 4.01 22.14 -9.53
N LYS A 145 4.99 21.78 -10.37
CA LYS A 145 5.88 22.75 -11.03
C LYS A 145 6.56 23.65 -9.98
N ASP A 146 6.36 24.96 -10.06
CA ASP A 146 6.96 25.95 -9.16
C ASP A 146 6.03 26.37 -8.01
N ASN A 147 4.77 25.91 -8.02
CA ASN A 147 3.78 26.27 -7.01
C ASN A 147 3.65 25.19 -5.95
N ASN A 148 3.39 25.61 -4.70
CA ASN A 148 3.01 24.68 -3.66
C ASN A 148 1.72 23.94 -4.06
N LEU A 149 1.66 22.62 -3.82
CA LEU A 149 0.53 21.78 -4.21
C LEU A 149 -0.77 22.23 -3.53
N PHE A 150 -0.70 22.66 -2.26
CA PHE A 150 -1.87 23.22 -1.56
C PHE A 150 -2.38 24.50 -2.22
N SER A 151 -1.48 25.42 -2.59
CA SER A 151 -1.85 26.61 -3.35
C SER A 151 -2.50 26.26 -4.69
N SER A 152 -1.98 25.23 -5.37
CA SER A 152 -2.53 24.75 -6.64
C SER A 152 -3.96 24.20 -6.48
N TYR A 153 -4.29 23.59 -5.35
CA TYR A 153 -5.66 23.19 -5.03
C TYR A 153 -6.60 24.37 -4.78
N ILE A 154 -6.09 25.48 -4.25
CA ILE A 154 -6.87 26.71 -4.07
C ILE A 154 -7.10 27.39 -5.42
N GLU A 155 -6.05 27.50 -6.23
CA GLU A 155 -6.13 28.08 -7.57
C GLU A 155 -7.04 27.29 -8.51
N SER A 156 -7.18 25.98 -8.30
CA SER A 156 -8.09 25.12 -9.05
C SER A 156 -9.55 25.19 -8.59
N ASP A 157 -9.85 25.94 -7.51
CA ASP A 157 -11.14 26.01 -6.84
C ASP A 157 -11.61 24.67 -6.22
N LEU A 158 -10.66 23.80 -5.86
CA LEU A 158 -10.97 22.55 -5.16
C LEU A 158 -11.04 22.75 -3.65
N LEU A 159 -10.12 23.55 -3.09
CA LEU A 159 -10.03 23.86 -1.66
C LEU A 159 -10.11 25.37 -1.41
N ASP A 160 -10.64 25.76 -0.26
CA ASP A 160 -10.45 27.12 0.26
C ASP A 160 -9.08 27.28 0.95
N LYS A 161 -8.77 28.51 1.39
CA LYS A 161 -7.50 28.84 2.07
C LYS A 161 -7.35 28.11 3.40
N GLU A 162 -8.46 27.68 3.99
CA GLU A 162 -8.54 26.93 5.24
C GLU A 162 -8.39 25.41 5.02
N GLY A 163 -8.42 24.95 3.77
CA GLY A 163 -8.36 23.53 3.39
C GLY A 163 -9.71 22.80 3.44
N THR A 164 -10.83 23.54 3.39
CA THR A 164 -12.18 22.99 3.21
C THR A 164 -12.42 22.67 1.75
N ILE A 165 -13.01 21.51 1.47
CA ILE A 165 -13.41 21.12 0.12
C ILE A 165 -14.54 22.02 -0.40
N ASN A 166 -14.44 22.46 -1.66
CA ASN A 166 -15.55 23.07 -2.38
C ASN A 166 -16.57 21.98 -2.75
N ASN A 167 -17.79 22.08 -2.21
CA ASN A 167 -18.83 21.07 -2.38
C ASN A 167 -19.31 20.94 -3.84
N ASP A 168 -19.29 22.03 -4.61
CA ASP A 168 -19.71 22.03 -6.00
C ASP A 168 -18.64 21.39 -6.87
N ALA A 169 -17.36 21.71 -6.62
CA ALA A 169 -16.24 21.01 -7.24
C ALA A 169 -16.31 19.49 -6.97
N PHE A 170 -16.55 19.10 -5.72
CA PHE A 170 -16.64 17.69 -5.36
C PHE A 170 -17.87 17.00 -5.97
N GLU A 171 -19.00 17.69 -6.13
CA GLU A 171 -20.15 17.16 -6.87
C GLU A 171 -19.80 16.85 -8.33
N ILE A 172 -19.18 17.80 -9.03
CA ILE A 172 -18.83 17.64 -10.45
C ILE A 172 -17.86 16.47 -10.61
N ILE A 173 -16.84 16.37 -9.76
CA ILE A 173 -15.88 15.26 -9.75
C ILE A 173 -16.58 13.92 -9.50
N SER A 174 -17.45 13.88 -8.48
CA SER A 174 -18.16 12.67 -8.09
C SER A 174 -19.07 12.17 -9.19
N ARG A 175 -19.87 13.07 -9.79
CA ARG A 175 -20.74 12.73 -10.92
C ARG A 175 -19.95 12.21 -12.11
N LYS A 176 -18.88 12.91 -12.51
CA LYS A 176 -18.04 12.48 -13.64
C LYS A 176 -17.48 11.07 -13.44
N PHE A 177 -17.03 10.76 -12.23
CA PHE A 177 -16.51 9.43 -11.91
C PHE A 177 -17.61 8.35 -11.90
N LEU A 178 -18.78 8.63 -11.31
CA LEU A 178 -19.89 7.68 -11.28
C LEU A 178 -20.50 7.46 -12.67
N GLU A 179 -20.61 8.50 -13.49
CA GLU A 179 -21.03 8.41 -14.90
C GLU A 179 -20.05 7.55 -15.71
N TYR A 180 -18.75 7.74 -15.50
CA TYR A 180 -17.74 6.86 -16.09
C TYR A 180 -17.96 5.40 -15.68
N ALA A 181 -18.27 5.12 -14.42
CA ALA A 181 -18.59 3.77 -13.97
C ALA A 181 -19.84 3.17 -14.67
N ILE A 182 -20.85 4.01 -14.97
CA ILE A 182 -22.07 3.60 -15.70
C ILE A 182 -21.77 3.18 -17.15
N THR A 183 -20.79 3.83 -17.80
CA THR A 183 -20.44 3.55 -19.20
C THR A 183 -19.73 2.22 -19.41
N ARG A 184 -19.31 1.54 -18.34
CA ARG A 184 -18.49 0.33 -18.40
C ARG A 184 -19.24 -0.90 -17.87
N PRO A 185 -19.04 -2.08 -18.48
CA PRO A 185 -19.69 -3.29 -18.02
C PRO A 185 -19.18 -3.67 -16.62
N CYS A 186 -20.10 -3.87 -15.68
CA CYS A 186 -19.79 -4.30 -14.33
C CYS A 186 -19.98 -5.83 -14.22
N ASN A 187 -18.87 -6.55 -14.04
CA ASN A 187 -18.86 -8.02 -13.92
C ASN A 187 -18.68 -8.49 -12.47
N LEU A 188 -19.12 -7.69 -11.49
CA LEU A 188 -19.04 -8.06 -10.08
C LEU A 188 -20.09 -9.13 -9.75
N THR A 189 -19.64 -10.37 -9.60
CA THR A 189 -20.50 -11.55 -9.41
C THR A 189 -20.47 -12.11 -7.99
N LYS A 190 -19.49 -11.71 -7.18
CA LYS A 190 -19.32 -12.23 -5.82
C LYS A 190 -19.81 -11.22 -4.81
N GLN A 191 -20.63 -11.69 -3.86
CA GLN A 191 -20.95 -10.91 -2.67
C GLN A 191 -19.65 -10.48 -1.97
N GLY A 192 -19.53 -9.20 -1.66
CA GLY A 192 -18.30 -8.69 -1.10
C GLY A 192 -18.32 -7.19 -0.84
N ASN A 193 -17.25 -6.74 -0.18
CA ASN A 193 -16.93 -5.33 -0.01
C ASN A 193 -15.52 -5.10 -0.54
N LEU A 194 -15.41 -4.38 -1.65
CA LEU A 194 -14.14 -4.00 -2.25
C LEU A 194 -13.89 -2.53 -1.96
N SER A 195 -12.66 -2.18 -1.61
CA SER A 195 -12.26 -0.81 -1.28
C SER A 195 -11.21 -0.31 -2.25
N PHE A 196 -11.26 0.98 -2.58
CA PHE A 196 -10.30 1.64 -3.45
C PHE A 196 -10.10 3.09 -2.99
N ARG A 197 -9.18 3.81 -3.63
CA ARG A 197 -9.00 5.25 -3.39
C ARG A 197 -9.03 6.05 -4.67
N ILE A 198 -9.47 7.29 -4.56
CA ILE A 198 -9.31 8.28 -5.62
C ILE A 198 -8.42 9.40 -5.08
N TYR A 199 -7.42 9.80 -5.86
CA TYR A 199 -6.61 10.98 -5.58
C TYR A 199 -7.02 12.09 -6.53
N ILE A 200 -7.51 13.20 -5.98
CA ILE A 200 -7.84 14.38 -6.78
C ILE A 200 -6.60 15.28 -6.83
N LEU A 201 -6.17 15.64 -8.03
CA LEU A 201 -4.99 16.46 -8.31
C LEU A 201 -5.39 17.67 -9.17
N PRO A 202 -4.67 18.80 -9.10
CA PRO A 202 -4.97 19.95 -9.97
C PRO A 202 -4.69 19.68 -11.45
N ASN A 203 -3.63 18.93 -11.76
CA ASN A 203 -3.27 18.46 -13.10
C ASN A 203 -2.32 17.25 -13.01
N ASP A 204 -1.84 16.77 -14.15
CA ASP A 204 -1.00 15.58 -14.32
C ASP A 204 0.52 15.85 -14.24
N SER A 205 0.93 17.08 -13.94
CA SER A 205 2.36 17.44 -13.87
C SER A 205 3.08 16.72 -12.71
N GLU A 206 4.41 16.60 -12.86
CA GLU A 206 5.27 15.98 -11.85
C GLU A 206 5.15 16.69 -10.48
N ILE A 207 5.01 15.88 -9.42
CA ILE A 207 4.95 16.36 -8.04
C ILE A 207 6.34 16.23 -7.40
N LYS A 208 6.93 17.36 -7.04
CA LYS A 208 8.23 17.44 -6.37
C LYS A 208 8.06 17.57 -4.87
N ILE A 209 9.03 17.06 -4.12
CA ILE A 209 9.07 17.17 -2.67
C ILE A 209 10.24 18.05 -2.26
N ILE A 210 9.99 19.03 -1.38
CA ILE A 210 11.07 19.69 -0.65
C ILE A 210 11.55 18.72 0.41
N GLU A 211 12.70 18.12 0.17
CA GLU A 211 13.45 17.45 1.21
C GLU A 211 14.03 18.54 2.10
N LYS A 212 13.75 18.49 3.41
CA LYS A 212 14.35 19.45 4.35
C LYS A 212 15.87 19.38 4.22
N GLU A 213 16.48 20.47 3.75
CA GLU A 213 17.93 20.65 3.79
C GLU A 213 18.40 20.47 5.23
N THR A 214 19.12 19.39 5.48
CA THR A 214 19.96 19.27 6.67
C THR A 214 21.39 19.48 6.23
N ILE A 215 21.88 20.70 6.43
CA ILE A 215 23.29 21.14 6.44
C ILE A 215 24.24 20.15 5.76
N THR A 216 24.56 20.48 4.51
CA THR A 216 25.58 19.87 3.64
C THR A 216 26.97 20.09 4.21
N GLU A 217 27.39 19.18 5.09
CA GLU A 217 28.80 18.91 5.37
C GLU A 217 28.92 17.40 5.67
N SER A 218 28.89 16.57 4.62
CA SER A 218 29.51 15.26 4.69
C SER A 218 30.19 14.95 3.38
N ASP A 219 31.49 14.67 3.46
CA ASP A 219 32.19 13.91 2.43
C ASP A 219 31.37 12.65 2.11
N SER A 220 31.31 12.29 0.83
CA SER A 220 30.63 11.07 0.41
C SER A 220 31.17 9.87 1.19
N PHE A 221 30.29 9.05 1.75
CA PHE A 221 30.66 7.87 2.52
C PHE A 221 30.04 6.61 1.91
N LEU A 222 30.66 5.46 2.14
CA LEU A 222 30.03 4.16 1.86
C LEU A 222 29.12 3.81 3.03
N ASP A 223 27.85 3.60 2.74
CA ASP A 223 26.88 3.21 3.76
C ASP A 223 27.00 1.72 4.13
N TYR A 224 26.24 1.30 5.14
CA TYR A 224 26.26 -0.08 5.64
C TYR A 224 25.82 -1.13 4.61
N PHE A 225 25.21 -0.71 3.50
CA PHE A 225 24.83 -1.57 2.38
C PHE A 225 25.85 -1.53 1.23
N GLY A 226 26.93 -0.76 1.36
CA GLY A 226 27.98 -0.59 0.36
C GLY A 226 27.66 0.46 -0.71
N ASN A 227 26.61 1.25 -0.54
CA ASN A 227 26.24 2.32 -1.48
C ASN A 227 26.96 3.62 -1.13
N LEU A 228 27.39 4.36 -2.15
CA LEU A 228 27.90 5.71 -1.94
C LEU A 228 26.74 6.64 -1.56
N SER A 229 26.88 7.36 -0.46
CA SER A 229 25.87 8.30 0.01
C SER A 229 26.48 9.64 0.38
N SER A 230 25.77 10.72 0.06
CA SER A 230 26.11 12.08 0.51
C SER A 230 25.56 12.38 1.89
N ASP A 231 24.56 11.63 2.36
CA ASP A 231 23.75 11.99 3.53
C ASP A 231 23.25 10.78 4.33
N TYR A 232 23.40 10.86 5.64
CA TYR A 232 22.78 9.90 6.57
C TYR A 232 21.26 10.08 6.61
N ALA A 233 20.56 8.96 6.79
CA ALA A 233 19.13 9.01 7.10
C ALA A 233 18.85 9.87 8.35
N SER A 234 17.71 10.56 8.38
CA SER A 234 17.29 11.37 9.54
C SER A 234 15.84 11.12 9.95
N THR A 235 15.12 10.29 9.19
CA THR A 235 13.71 9.95 9.39
C THR A 235 13.53 8.43 9.46
N PRO A 236 12.50 7.93 10.17
CA PRO A 236 12.10 6.53 10.10
C PRO A 236 11.73 6.10 8.68
N THR A 237 11.74 4.78 8.42
CA THR A 237 11.14 4.24 7.19
C THR A 237 9.64 4.60 7.14
N THR A 238 9.08 4.64 5.93
CA THR A 238 7.69 5.07 5.68
C THR A 238 6.65 4.10 6.24
N THR A 239 6.94 2.80 6.25
CA THR A 239 5.92 1.77 6.52
C THR A 239 6.20 0.86 7.71
N THR A 240 7.44 0.81 8.22
CA THR A 240 7.81 -0.19 9.24
C THR A 240 8.89 0.31 10.18
N LYS A 241 8.56 0.53 11.45
CA LYS A 241 9.58 0.79 12.47
C LYS A 241 10.29 -0.52 12.81
N PHE A 242 11.46 -0.75 12.22
CA PHE A 242 12.30 -1.89 12.58
C PHE A 242 13.08 -1.57 13.85
N LEU A 243 12.90 -2.39 14.88
CA LEU A 243 13.77 -2.45 16.04
C LEU A 243 14.27 -3.90 16.09
N SER A 244 15.51 -4.14 15.67
CA SER A 244 16.15 -5.45 15.77
C SER A 244 17.11 -5.41 16.95
N TYR A 245 16.88 -6.23 17.99
CA TYR A 245 17.78 -6.30 19.14
C TYR A 245 19.04 -7.13 18.86
N ASP A 246 19.00 -8.01 17.86
CA ASP A 246 20.10 -8.94 17.50
C ASP A 246 21.00 -8.45 16.36
N ASP A 247 20.73 -7.25 15.85
CA ASP A 247 21.52 -6.65 14.78
C ASP A 247 22.46 -5.60 15.38
N LYS A 248 23.77 -5.80 15.22
CA LYS A 248 24.80 -4.85 15.69
C LYS A 248 24.60 -3.44 15.17
N ALA A 249 23.88 -3.28 14.05
CA ALA A 249 23.50 -1.97 13.53
C ALA A 249 22.53 -1.24 14.50
N PHE A 250 21.67 -1.94 15.23
CA PHE A 250 20.52 -1.38 15.95
C PHE A 250 20.70 -1.26 17.48
N THR A 251 21.88 -1.56 18.02
CA THR A 251 22.15 -1.42 19.47
C THR A 251 22.60 -0.01 19.82
N ILE A 252 21.69 0.95 20.09
CA ILE A 252 22.16 2.30 20.49
C ILE A 252 21.28 3.03 21.52
N ASN A 253 21.98 3.54 22.54
CA ASN A 253 21.58 4.55 23.50
C ASN A 253 21.83 5.96 22.89
N CYS A 254 20.83 6.57 22.23
CA CYS A 254 20.97 7.88 21.58
C CYS A 254 19.85 8.86 21.97
N LYS A 255 20.23 10.12 22.26
CA LYS A 255 19.32 11.23 22.62
C LYS A 255 18.74 11.98 21.41
N GLN A 256 19.28 11.83 20.19
CA GLN A 256 18.82 12.52 18.98
C GLN A 256 18.67 11.57 17.76
N LYS A 257 17.72 11.87 16.86
CA LYS A 257 17.33 10.98 15.73
C LYS A 257 18.38 10.84 14.64
N ARG A 258 19.12 11.91 14.28
CA ARG A 258 20.17 11.85 13.25
C ARG A 258 21.36 11.00 13.72
N ASP A 259 21.75 11.16 14.99
CA ASP A 259 22.86 10.41 15.60
C ASP A 259 22.61 8.90 15.60
N PHE A 260 21.36 8.48 15.80
CA PHE A 260 20.97 7.08 15.66
C PHE A 260 21.29 6.51 14.27
N TYR A 261 20.91 7.22 13.19
CA TYR A 261 21.14 6.78 11.82
C TYR A 261 22.58 6.98 11.33
N LYS A 262 23.27 8.00 11.84
CA LYS A 262 24.70 8.20 11.61
C LYS A 262 25.50 7.04 12.20
N ASN A 263 25.17 6.61 13.42
CA ASN A 263 25.80 5.46 14.07
C ASN A 263 25.43 4.12 13.39
N LEU A 264 24.24 4.02 12.80
CA LEU A 264 23.85 2.91 11.93
C LEU A 264 24.65 2.87 10.62
N GLY A 265 25.24 3.99 10.19
CA GLY A 265 25.96 4.10 8.92
C GLY A 265 25.05 3.98 7.70
N ILE A 266 23.75 4.22 7.81
CA ILE A 266 22.79 4.01 6.70
C ILE A 266 22.56 5.31 5.92
N GLY A 267 22.78 5.24 4.61
CA GLY A 267 22.49 6.31 3.66
C GLY A 267 20.99 6.52 3.48
N LYS A 268 20.60 7.76 3.20
CA LYS A 268 19.19 8.14 3.04
C LYS A 268 18.46 7.34 1.96
N GLU A 269 19.08 7.13 0.80
CA GLU A 269 18.48 6.41 -0.33
C GLU A 269 18.27 4.93 0.00
N SER A 270 19.28 4.29 0.60
CA SER A 270 19.19 2.89 1.04
C SER A 270 18.08 2.69 2.05
N LEU A 271 17.89 3.62 2.99
CA LEU A 271 16.79 3.56 3.95
C LEU A 271 15.42 3.52 3.27
N GLN A 272 15.23 4.23 2.14
CA GLN A 272 13.97 4.24 1.39
C GLN A 272 13.66 2.90 0.73
N LYS A 273 14.67 2.05 0.53
CA LYS A 273 14.53 0.68 0.00
C LYS A 273 14.22 -0.35 1.09
N ILE A 274 14.25 0.03 2.37
CA ILE A 274 13.92 -0.86 3.48
C ILE A 274 12.42 -0.82 3.76
N PHE A 275 11.66 -1.61 3.03
CA PHE A 275 10.21 -1.76 3.22
C PHE A 275 9.71 -3.19 2.96
N ARG A 276 8.49 -3.50 3.41
CA ARG A 276 7.86 -4.78 3.09
C ARG A 276 7.20 -4.70 1.70
N PRO A 277 7.55 -5.58 0.75
CA PRO A 277 6.94 -5.58 -0.58
C PRO A 277 5.45 -5.95 -0.48
N LYS A 278 4.57 -4.95 -0.63
CA LYS A 278 3.13 -5.06 -0.40
C LYS A 278 2.44 -5.94 -1.44
N GLU A 279 2.95 -5.95 -2.66
CA GLU A 279 2.54 -6.79 -3.78
C GLU A 279 2.84 -8.29 -3.56
N LYS A 280 3.79 -8.61 -2.66
CA LYS A 280 4.14 -9.98 -2.25
C LYS A 280 3.53 -10.39 -0.91
N THR A 281 2.61 -9.57 -0.38
CA THR A 281 2.04 -9.73 0.95
C THR A 281 0.55 -10.12 0.88
N PHE A 282 0.17 -11.18 1.58
CA PHE A 282 -1.20 -11.68 1.67
C PHE A 282 -1.74 -11.55 3.08
N ASN A 283 -3.05 -11.27 3.20
CA ASN A 283 -3.74 -11.40 4.49
C ASN A 283 -4.24 -12.83 4.63
N ILE A 284 -3.70 -13.58 5.60
CA ILE A 284 -4.09 -14.95 5.89
C ILE A 284 -4.42 -15.01 7.37
N SER A 285 -5.68 -15.32 7.69
CA SER A 285 -6.19 -15.40 9.05
C SER A 285 -5.88 -14.13 9.88
N GLY A 286 -6.09 -12.93 9.31
CA GLY A 286 -5.90 -11.66 10.02
C GLY A 286 -4.45 -11.20 10.20
N LEU A 287 -3.47 -11.96 9.70
CA LEU A 287 -2.05 -11.61 9.71
C LEU A 287 -1.56 -11.29 8.30
N GLU A 288 -0.56 -10.41 8.19
CA GLU A 288 0.10 -10.09 6.92
C GLU A 288 1.33 -10.99 6.73
N TRP A 289 1.27 -11.84 5.71
CA TRP A 289 2.34 -12.76 5.35
C TRP A 289 3.00 -12.34 4.05
N THR A 290 4.31 -12.09 4.07
CA THR A 290 5.11 -11.76 2.89
C THR A 290 5.92 -12.98 2.48
N PHE A 291 5.87 -13.33 1.19
CA PHE A 291 6.62 -14.44 0.61
C PHE A 291 7.51 -13.94 -0.52
N VAL A 292 8.82 -14.19 -0.43
CA VAL A 292 9.77 -13.73 -1.46
C VAL A 292 10.63 -14.90 -1.93
N ASP A 293 10.63 -15.13 -3.24
CA ASP A 293 11.62 -15.99 -3.88
C ASP A 293 12.96 -15.27 -3.85
N LEU A 294 13.97 -15.87 -3.23
CA LEU A 294 15.29 -15.28 -3.07
C LEU A 294 16.17 -15.40 -4.33
N PHE A 295 15.79 -16.23 -5.31
CA PHE A 295 16.47 -16.35 -6.59
C PHE A 295 15.91 -15.41 -7.64
N ASP A 296 14.59 -15.24 -7.62
CA ASP A 296 13.88 -14.29 -8.48
C ASP A 296 13.07 -13.33 -7.61
N ASN A 297 13.70 -12.22 -7.21
CA ASN A 297 13.04 -11.16 -6.47
C ASN A 297 11.87 -10.53 -7.25
N ASN A 298 11.69 -10.77 -8.55
CA ASN A 298 10.51 -10.29 -9.29
C ASN A 298 9.36 -11.30 -9.29
N HIS A 299 9.60 -12.54 -8.85
CA HIS A 299 8.57 -13.56 -8.77
C HIS A 299 7.45 -13.15 -7.80
N LYS A 300 6.21 -13.34 -8.24
CA LYS A 300 4.99 -13.10 -7.46
C LYS A 300 4.21 -14.39 -7.30
N PHE A 301 4.12 -14.86 -6.06
CA PHE A 301 3.28 -16.01 -5.73
C PHE A 301 1.80 -15.68 -5.91
N LYS A 302 1.00 -16.70 -6.26
CA LYS A 302 -0.46 -16.55 -6.32
C LYS A 302 -1.04 -16.70 -4.92
N ASN A 303 -1.96 -15.82 -4.55
CA ASN A 303 -2.72 -15.98 -3.31
C ASN A 303 -3.72 -17.13 -3.47
N THR A 304 -3.59 -18.16 -2.63
CA THR A 304 -4.47 -19.34 -2.63
C THR A 304 -5.85 -19.06 -2.07
N GLY A 305 -6.02 -17.99 -1.28
CA GLY A 305 -7.24 -17.69 -0.53
C GLY A 305 -7.56 -18.70 0.58
N LYS A 306 -6.61 -19.60 0.88
CA LYS A 306 -6.71 -20.67 1.87
C LYS A 306 -5.77 -20.37 3.05
N GLY A 307 -5.52 -21.38 3.87
CA GLY A 307 -4.61 -21.27 5.00
C GLY A 307 -3.14 -21.21 4.64
N ILE A 308 -2.31 -20.84 5.62
CA ILE A 308 -0.87 -20.65 5.54
C ILE A 308 -0.14 -21.91 5.06
N LEU A 309 -0.53 -23.09 5.55
CA LEU A 309 0.10 -24.35 5.10
C LEU A 309 -0.17 -24.61 3.63
N THR A 310 -1.40 -24.32 3.16
CA THR A 310 -1.72 -24.42 1.73
C THR A 310 -0.95 -23.39 0.92
N GLN A 311 -0.82 -22.15 1.41
CA GLN A 311 -0.04 -21.12 0.74
C GLN A 311 1.44 -21.52 0.60
N ILE A 312 2.09 -21.98 1.68
CA ILE A 312 3.49 -22.41 1.65
C ILE A 312 3.67 -23.61 0.71
N TYR A 313 2.72 -24.55 0.71
CA TYR A 313 2.78 -25.71 -0.16
C TYR A 313 2.70 -25.36 -1.65
N GLU A 314 1.77 -24.48 -2.04
CA GLU A 314 1.65 -24.02 -3.44
C GLU A 314 2.87 -23.20 -3.86
N ASN A 315 3.43 -22.40 -2.95
CA ASN A 315 4.70 -21.70 -3.19
C ASN A 315 5.84 -22.71 -3.40
N TYR A 316 5.95 -23.73 -2.56
CA TYR A 316 6.93 -24.81 -2.71
C TYR A 316 6.80 -25.53 -4.06
N LYS A 317 5.59 -25.89 -4.47
CA LYS A 317 5.32 -26.49 -5.80
C LYS A 317 5.73 -25.59 -6.95
N THR A 318 5.59 -24.27 -6.77
CA THR A 318 5.99 -23.30 -7.80
C THR A 318 7.50 -23.25 -7.91
N LEU A 319 8.21 -23.19 -6.77
CA LEU A 319 9.67 -23.15 -6.70
C LEU A 319 10.31 -24.47 -7.17
N SER A 320 9.74 -25.62 -6.83
CA SER A 320 10.31 -26.94 -7.19
C SER A 320 10.29 -27.24 -8.69
N LYS A 321 9.45 -26.55 -9.48
CA LYS A 321 9.46 -26.65 -10.94
C LYS A 321 10.75 -26.12 -11.57
N GLY A 322 11.49 -25.26 -10.87
CA GLY A 322 12.78 -24.72 -11.32
C GLY A 322 13.99 -25.63 -11.06
N GLY A 323 13.82 -26.78 -10.39
CA GLY A 323 14.90 -27.67 -9.96
C GLY A 323 15.01 -27.79 -8.43
N TYR A 324 15.70 -28.83 -7.96
CA TYR A 324 15.96 -29.06 -6.54
C TYR A 324 17.36 -28.57 -6.15
N ASN A 325 17.43 -27.33 -5.68
CA ASN A 325 18.67 -26.71 -5.21
C ASN A 325 18.70 -26.83 -3.68
N GLU A 326 19.85 -27.12 -3.06
CA GLU A 326 19.97 -27.19 -1.59
C GLU A 326 19.92 -25.82 -0.89
N GLN A 327 19.76 -24.74 -1.64
CA GLN A 327 19.85 -23.37 -1.16
C GLN A 327 18.54 -22.88 -0.51
N VAL A 328 18.60 -21.71 0.13
CA VAL A 328 17.42 -21.03 0.67
C VAL A 328 16.65 -20.43 -0.50
N ASN A 329 15.40 -20.84 -0.69
CA ASN A 329 14.61 -20.40 -1.84
C ASN A 329 13.49 -19.43 -1.44
N LEU A 330 13.03 -19.46 -0.19
CA LEU A 330 11.84 -18.71 0.23
C LEU A 330 12.09 -17.94 1.52
N LYS A 331 11.95 -16.61 1.45
CA LYS A 331 11.81 -15.75 2.63
C LYS A 331 10.34 -15.68 3.04
N ILE A 332 10.07 -15.85 4.33
CA ILE A 332 8.75 -15.67 4.93
C ILE A 332 8.82 -14.62 6.03
N LEU A 333 7.95 -13.62 5.95
CA LEU A 333 7.72 -12.66 7.03
C LEU A 333 6.27 -12.75 7.46
N CYS A 334 6.01 -12.90 8.76
CA CYS A 334 4.68 -12.77 9.33
C CYS A 334 4.62 -11.54 10.21
N VAL A 335 3.66 -10.67 9.94
CA VAL A 335 3.48 -9.43 10.67
C VAL A 335 2.04 -9.30 11.16
N ARG A 336 1.91 -9.00 12.44
CA ARG A 336 0.66 -8.49 13.00
C ARG A 336 0.63 -6.98 12.86
N VAL A 337 -0.37 -6.47 12.16
CA VAL A 337 -0.59 -5.03 12.04
C VAL A 337 -1.66 -4.63 13.05
N ASN A 338 -1.30 -3.81 14.03
CA ASN A 338 -2.24 -3.24 14.98
C ASN A 338 -2.14 -1.72 14.97
N GLN A 339 -3.18 -1.06 14.44
CA GLN A 339 -3.24 0.39 14.25
C GLN A 339 -2.00 0.97 13.53
N ALA A 340 -1.09 1.58 14.29
CA ALA A 340 0.13 2.23 13.80
C ALA A 340 1.41 1.44 14.09
N LYS A 341 1.30 0.22 14.65
CA LYS A 341 2.43 -0.65 14.99
C LYS A 341 2.39 -1.92 14.16
N GLN A 342 3.56 -2.33 13.70
CA GLN A 342 3.79 -3.62 13.06
C GLN A 342 4.64 -4.44 14.03
N GLU A 343 4.17 -5.64 14.33
CA GLU A 343 4.87 -6.60 15.17
C GLU A 343 5.26 -7.79 14.29
N LEU A 344 6.56 -8.06 14.21
CA LEU A 344 7.12 -9.17 13.47
C LEU A 344 6.98 -10.43 14.33
N LEU A 345 6.21 -11.41 13.83
CA LEU A 345 5.97 -12.68 14.51
C LEU A 345 6.89 -13.78 13.99
N ILE A 346 7.20 -13.76 12.69
CA ILE A 346 8.04 -14.76 12.01
C ILE A 346 8.94 -14.03 11.03
N ASP A 347 10.21 -14.43 11.03
CA ASP A 347 11.26 -13.96 10.13
C ASP A 347 12.15 -15.15 9.75
N GLU A 348 11.77 -15.85 8.68
CA GLU A 348 12.33 -17.17 8.38
C GLU A 348 12.78 -17.32 6.93
N ASN A 349 13.85 -18.09 6.76
CA ASN A 349 14.46 -18.45 5.48
C ASN A 349 14.33 -19.96 5.29
N LEU A 350 13.49 -20.39 4.34
CA LEU A 350 13.25 -21.81 4.08
C LEU A 350 14.03 -22.31 2.86
N THR A 351 14.75 -23.40 3.08
CA THR A 351 15.38 -24.21 2.02
C THR A 351 14.38 -25.15 1.37
N MET A 352 14.66 -25.58 0.14
CA MET A 352 13.86 -26.62 -0.53
C MET A 352 13.84 -27.93 0.26
N LYS A 353 14.95 -28.28 0.92
CA LYS A 353 15.04 -29.48 1.77
C LYS A 353 14.11 -29.42 2.98
N GLN A 354 14.04 -28.27 3.66
CA GLN A 354 13.11 -28.06 4.77
C GLN A 354 11.65 -28.14 4.31
N MET A 355 11.32 -27.47 3.20
CA MET A 355 9.95 -27.51 2.65
C MET A 355 9.57 -28.92 2.17
N SER A 356 10.46 -29.61 1.44
CA SER A 356 10.27 -31.01 1.02
C SER A 356 10.03 -31.92 2.23
N LYS A 357 10.83 -31.79 3.29
CA LYS A 357 10.64 -32.55 4.54
C LYS A 357 9.28 -32.23 5.20
N MET A 358 8.90 -30.95 5.26
CA MET A 358 7.63 -30.49 5.84
C MET A 358 6.42 -31.10 5.12
N PHE A 359 6.49 -31.21 3.79
CA PHE A 359 5.38 -31.71 2.97
C PHE A 359 5.47 -33.19 2.59
N SER A 360 6.58 -33.87 2.90
CA SER A 360 6.83 -35.28 2.56
C SER A 360 5.76 -36.28 3.06
N LYS A 361 5.01 -35.90 4.10
CA LYS A 361 3.96 -36.74 4.72
C LYS A 361 2.55 -36.18 4.54
N ILE A 362 2.39 -35.10 3.78
CA ILE A 362 1.09 -34.47 3.56
C ILE A 362 0.49 -35.06 2.29
N ASP A 363 -0.72 -35.62 2.42
CA ASP A 363 -1.52 -36.02 1.26
C ASP A 363 -1.86 -34.76 0.44
N GLU A 364 -1.41 -34.73 -0.81
CA GLU A 364 -1.59 -33.57 -1.70
C GLU A 364 -3.06 -33.21 -1.92
N THR A 365 -3.98 -34.16 -1.72
CA THR A 365 -5.42 -33.95 -1.86
C THR A 365 -6.05 -33.31 -0.62
N LYS A 366 -5.35 -33.31 0.53
CA LYS A 366 -5.83 -32.79 1.82
C LYS A 366 -4.68 -32.19 2.63
N ILE A 367 -4.34 -30.95 2.31
CA ILE A 367 -3.42 -30.15 3.14
C ILE A 367 -4.16 -29.78 4.43
N PRO A 368 -3.65 -30.18 5.62
CA PRO A 368 -4.31 -29.87 6.88
C PRO A 368 -4.27 -28.36 7.19
N PHE A 369 -5.26 -27.87 7.91
CA PHE A 369 -5.20 -26.54 8.51
C PHE A 369 -4.12 -26.52 9.61
N SER A 370 -3.35 -25.44 9.68
CA SER A 370 -2.43 -25.29 10.81
C SER A 370 -3.23 -25.00 12.08
N ALA A 371 -2.83 -25.62 13.20
CA ALA A 371 -3.42 -25.35 14.51
C ALA A 371 -3.40 -23.85 14.87
N PHE A 372 -2.38 -23.13 14.39
CA PHE A 372 -2.27 -21.67 14.54
C PHE A 372 -3.44 -20.91 13.89
N GLU A 373 -3.92 -21.38 12.75
CA GLU A 373 -5.02 -20.75 12.01
C GLU A 373 -6.36 -20.96 12.70
N VAL A 374 -6.55 -22.16 13.26
CA VAL A 374 -7.73 -22.50 14.06
C VAL A 374 -7.81 -21.62 15.30
N LEU A 375 -6.66 -21.25 15.90
CA LEU A 375 -6.61 -20.35 17.05
C LEU A 375 -6.95 -18.90 16.68
N ILE A 376 -6.49 -18.40 15.54
CA ILE A 376 -6.79 -17.02 15.11
C ILE A 376 -8.24 -16.88 14.63
N ASP A 377 -8.77 -17.83 13.86
CA ASP A 377 -10.18 -17.80 13.44
C ASP A 377 -11.13 -17.86 14.63
N LYS A 378 -10.78 -18.65 15.67
CA LYS A 378 -11.49 -18.63 16.95
C LYS A 378 -11.40 -17.28 17.67
N SER A 379 -10.26 -16.58 17.63
CA SER A 379 -10.09 -15.26 18.27
C SER A 379 -11.03 -14.16 17.74
N ASN A 380 -11.41 -14.24 16.46
CA ASN A 380 -12.39 -13.33 15.85
C ASN A 380 -13.84 -13.61 16.28
N LYS A 381 -14.10 -14.74 16.95
CA LYS A 381 -15.41 -15.11 17.51
C LYS A 381 -15.42 -15.24 19.03
N ASN A 382 -14.28 -15.46 19.68
CA ASN A 382 -14.08 -15.53 21.13
C ASN A 382 -12.60 -15.31 21.48
N PRO A 383 -12.25 -14.41 22.42
CA PRO A 383 -10.86 -14.19 22.80
C PRO A 383 -10.28 -15.43 23.49
N LEU A 384 -9.22 -16.02 22.91
CA LEU A 384 -8.48 -17.15 23.48
C LEU A 384 -7.31 -16.72 24.38
N TRP A 385 -7.01 -15.42 24.43
CA TRP A 385 -5.94 -14.86 25.25
C TRP A 385 -6.52 -13.81 26.20
N ASN A 386 -7.22 -14.29 27.23
CA ASN A 386 -7.24 -13.59 28.50
C ASN A 386 -6.20 -14.27 29.37
N THR A 387 -5.06 -13.60 29.57
CA THR A 387 -4.33 -13.71 30.84
C THR A 387 -5.07 -12.90 31.89
#